data_AF-A0A2S9YL00-F1
#
_entry.id   AF-A0A2S9YL00-F1
#
_cell.length_a   1.000
_cell.length_b   1.000
_cell.length_c   1.000
_cell.angle_alpha   90.00
_cell.angle_beta   90.00
_cell.angle_gamma   90.00
#
_symmetry.space_group_name_H-M   'P 1'
#
loop_
_entity.id
_entity.type
_entity.pdbx_description
1 polymer ?
#
loop_
_entity_poly.entity_id
_entity_poly.type
_entity_poly.pdbx_seq_one_letter_code
_entity_poly.pdbx_strand_id
1 'polypeptide(L)'
;MSLESVEKRRKMLIFSELIYKPTGEKITEAFRYFACDIDPVEAAATAGDLEALTRLPYALDEDGDRDTSSVLVDLAYTPSGSFVAVQPVQYQDYGPVPVAPTVILEGASAKALIASAKALGD
;
A
#
# COMPACT_ATOMS: atom_id res chain seq x y z
N MET A 1 32.12 3.24 12.49
CA MET A 1 31.15 3.77 11.51
C MET A 1 30.25 4.73 12.26
N SER A 2 30.32 6.01 11.90
CA SER A 2 29.63 7.11 12.57
C SER A 2 28.13 7.04 12.31
N LEU A 3 27.31 7.13 13.36
CA LEU A 3 25.85 7.29 13.29
C LEU A 3 25.55 8.77 13.01
N GLU A 4 25.78 9.23 11.78
CA GLU A 4 25.42 10.59 11.39
C GLU A 4 23.92 10.70 11.08
N SER A 5 23.24 11.38 12.00
CA SER A 5 21.90 12.00 11.96
C SER A 5 20.89 11.48 10.94
N VAL A 6 20.07 10.52 11.37
CA VAL A 6 18.72 10.34 10.80
C VAL A 6 17.75 11.09 11.71
N GLU A 7 17.14 12.17 11.22
CA GLU A 7 16.04 12.83 11.90
C GLU A 7 14.86 11.87 12.04
N LYS A 8 14.75 11.26 13.23
CA LYS A 8 13.57 10.51 13.63
C LYS A 8 12.49 11.53 13.98
N ARG A 9 11.45 11.66 13.15
CA ARG A 9 10.19 12.26 13.60
C ARG A 9 9.72 11.48 14.83
N ARG A 10 9.94 12.04 16.03
CA ARG A 10 9.33 11.56 17.26
C ARG A 10 7.83 11.85 17.18
N LYS A 11 7.08 11.06 16.42
CA LYS A 11 5.64 10.93 16.69
C LYS A 11 5.54 10.32 18.09
N MET A 12 4.83 10.98 19.00
CA MET A 12 4.57 10.47 20.34
C MET A 12 3.83 9.13 20.21
N LEU A 13 4.57 8.03 20.31
CA LEU A 13 4.08 6.63 20.22
C LEU A 13 3.12 6.25 21.37
N ILE A 14 2.75 7.20 22.23
CA ILE A 14 1.89 7.01 23.40
C ILE A 14 0.42 6.83 22.97
N PHE A 15 0.07 7.21 21.74
CA PHE A 15 -1.31 7.16 21.22
C PHE A 15 -1.48 6.33 19.93
N SER A 16 -0.47 5.56 19.51
CA SER A 16 -0.53 4.75 18.30
C SER A 16 -0.34 3.28 18.63
N GLU A 17 -1.36 2.45 18.38
CA GLU A 17 -1.29 1.00 18.53
C GLU A 17 -0.27 0.43 17.54
N LEU A 18 0.87 -0.06 18.06
CA LEU A 18 1.74 -0.93 17.26
C LEU A 18 1.04 -2.28 17.10
N ILE A 19 0.49 -2.55 15.92
CA ILE A 19 -0.06 -3.86 15.58
C ILE A 19 1.12 -4.77 15.20
N TYR A 20 1.53 -5.63 16.13
CA TYR A 20 2.51 -6.68 15.88
C TYR A 20 1.82 -7.93 15.32
N LYS A 21 2.33 -8.48 14.22
CA LYS A 21 1.97 -9.84 13.77
C LYS A 21 2.67 -10.90 14.65
N PRO A 22 2.21 -12.18 14.66
CA PRO A 22 2.88 -13.27 15.39
C PRO A 22 4.36 -13.47 15.03
N THR A 23 4.80 -12.93 13.88
CA THR A 23 6.18 -12.91 13.41
C THR A 23 7.06 -11.87 14.10
N GLY A 24 6.48 -10.92 14.84
CA GLY A 24 7.18 -9.79 15.45
C GLY A 24 7.64 -8.71 14.47
N GLU A 25 7.31 -8.85 13.19
CA GLU A 25 7.68 -7.88 12.15
C GLU A 25 6.81 -6.62 12.21
N LYS A 26 7.43 -5.47 11.93
CA LYS A 26 6.71 -4.23 11.72
C LYS A 26 5.97 -4.28 10.39
N ILE A 27 4.74 -3.78 10.40
CA ILE A 27 3.96 -3.54 9.19
C ILE A 27 4.42 -2.21 8.60
N THR A 28 4.70 -2.21 7.29
CA THR A 28 4.87 -1.03 6.46
C THR A 28 3.53 -0.69 5.83
N GLU A 29 3.08 0.55 5.99
CA GLU A 29 1.89 1.09 5.34
C GLU A 29 2.31 1.96 4.16
N ALA A 30 1.61 1.86 3.04
CA ALA A 30 1.85 2.62 1.83
C ALA A 30 0.54 2.85 1.07
N PHE A 31 0.56 3.73 0.06
CA PHE A 31 -0.56 3.91 -0.86
C PHE A 31 -0.06 4.31 -2.25
N ARG A 32 -0.89 4.10 -3.28
CA ARG A 32 -0.61 4.50 -4.67
C ARG A 32 -1.85 5.08 -5.33
N TYR A 33 -1.72 6.24 -5.97
CA TYR A 33 -2.76 6.83 -6.81
C TYR A 33 -2.67 6.33 -8.25
N PHE A 34 -3.83 6.19 -8.90
CA PHE A 34 -3.96 5.72 -10.28
C PHE A 34 -4.62 6.78 -11.17
N ALA A 35 -4.15 6.87 -12.41
CA ALA A 35 -4.71 7.73 -13.46
C ALA A 35 -5.68 6.93 -14.35
N CYS A 36 -6.57 6.16 -13.73
CA CYS A 36 -7.64 5.42 -14.38
C CYS A 36 -8.88 5.38 -13.51
N ASP A 37 -9.97 4.87 -14.08
CA ASP A 37 -11.20 4.60 -13.34
C ASP A 37 -11.00 3.53 -12.28
N ILE A 38 -11.92 3.45 -11.32
CA ILE A 38 -11.82 2.54 -10.18
C ILE A 38 -11.96 1.06 -10.57
N ASP A 39 -12.79 0.73 -11.56
CA ASP A 39 -13.10 -0.65 -11.98
C ASP A 39 -11.86 -1.54 -12.21
N PRO A 40 -10.83 -1.15 -12.99
CA PRO A 40 -9.63 -1.97 -13.17
C PRO A 40 -8.82 -2.16 -11.88
N VAL A 41 -8.80 -1.15 -11.01
CA VAL A 41 -8.10 -1.20 -9.72
C VAL A 41 -8.83 -2.14 -8.76
N GLU A 42 -10.15 -2.01 -8.67
CA GLU A 42 -11.02 -2.87 -7.87
C GLU A 42 -10.91 -4.33 -8.31
N ALA A 43 -10.98 -4.59 -9.62
CA ALA A 43 -10.89 -5.94 -10.17
C ALA A 43 -9.54 -6.61 -9.84
N ALA A 44 -8.43 -5.90 -10.05
CA ALA A 44 -7.09 -6.42 -9.75
C ALA A 44 -6.88 -6.63 -8.23
N ALA A 45 -7.30 -5.66 -7.41
CA ALA A 45 -7.17 -5.76 -5.96
C ALA A 45 -8.02 -6.91 -5.38
N THR A 46 -9.27 -7.06 -5.83
CA THR A 46 -10.18 -8.13 -5.39
C THR A 46 -9.67 -9.52 -5.79
N ALA A 47 -9.01 -9.63 -6.94
CA ALA A 47 -8.35 -10.86 -7.37
C ALA A 47 -7.05 -11.16 -6.59
N GLY A 48 -6.54 -10.22 -5.79
CA GLY A 48 -5.23 -10.31 -5.16
C GLY A 48 -4.07 -10.22 -6.15
N ASP A 49 -4.30 -9.70 -7.35
CA ASP A 49 -3.31 -9.59 -8.42
C ASP A 49 -2.53 -8.27 -8.30
N LEU A 50 -1.57 -8.26 -7.39
CA LEU A 50 -0.68 -7.12 -7.16
C LEU A 50 0.20 -6.83 -8.39
N GLU A 51 0.47 -7.81 -9.25
CA GLU A 51 1.20 -7.53 -10.48
C GLU A 51 0.34 -6.77 -11.50
N ALA A 52 -0.94 -7.13 -11.65
CA ALA A 52 -1.86 -6.37 -12.48
C ALA A 52 -1.95 -4.91 -12.01
N LEU A 53 -2.03 -4.67 -10.69
CA LEU A 53 -2.00 -3.32 -10.13
C LEU A 53 -0.73 -2.55 -10.54
N THR A 54 0.46 -3.18 -10.54
CA THR A 54 1.70 -2.50 -10.97
C THR A 54 1.75 -2.11 -12.44
N ARG A 55 0.86 -2.66 -13.27
CA ARG A 55 0.78 -2.38 -14.71
C ARG A 55 -0.25 -1.30 -15.05
N LEU A 56 -1.08 -0.89 -14.09
CA LEU A 56 -2.06 0.17 -14.28
C LEU A 56 -1.37 1.54 -14.32
N PRO A 57 -1.94 2.53 -15.03
CA PRO A 57 -1.35 3.86 -15.11
C PRO A 57 -1.40 4.54 -13.73
N TYR A 58 -0.24 4.92 -13.21
CA TYR A 58 -0.15 5.70 -11.99
C TYR A 58 -0.50 7.17 -12.24
N ALA A 59 -0.99 7.84 -11.19
CA ALA A 59 -1.13 9.29 -11.21
C ALA A 59 0.26 9.91 -11.05
N LEU A 60 0.76 10.48 -12.15
CA LEU A 60 2.05 11.17 -12.22
C LEU A 60 1.85 12.56 -12.84
N ASP A 61 2.67 13.52 -12.45
CA ASP A 61 2.68 14.87 -13.02
C ASP A 61 3.53 14.95 -14.31
N GLU A 62 3.72 16.17 -14.82
CA GLU A 62 4.47 16.42 -16.07
C GLU A 62 5.95 16.06 -15.97
N ASP A 63 6.51 16.04 -14.76
CA ASP A 63 7.90 15.66 -14.48
C ASP A 63 8.05 14.16 -14.17
N GLY A 64 6.93 13.42 -14.12
CA GLY A 64 6.88 12.01 -13.78
C GLY A 64 6.93 11.74 -12.28
N ASP A 65 6.77 12.78 -11.46
CA ASP A 65 6.66 12.67 -10.02
C ASP A 65 5.24 12.27 -9.61
N ARG A 66 5.08 11.77 -8.38
CA ARG A 66 3.79 11.27 -7.90
C ARG A 66 2.76 12.40 -7.78
N ASP A 67 1.63 12.24 -8.44
CA ASP A 67 0.49 13.15 -8.35
C ASP A 67 -0.69 12.51 -7.58
N THR A 68 -1.75 13.29 -7.39
CA THR A 68 -2.97 12.91 -6.69
C THR A 68 -4.08 12.54 -7.66
N SER A 69 -4.94 11.62 -7.25
CA SER A 69 -6.13 11.20 -8.00
C SER A 69 -7.26 10.86 -7.03
N SER A 70 -8.46 10.69 -7.57
CA SER A 70 -9.58 10.16 -6.80
C SER A 70 -9.46 8.66 -6.57
N VAL A 71 -8.62 7.94 -7.31
CA VAL A 71 -8.48 6.47 -7.21
C VAL A 71 -7.13 6.11 -6.61
N LEU A 72 -7.15 5.27 -5.58
CA LEU A 72 -5.94 4.74 -4.97
C LEU A 72 -6.09 3.31 -4.48
N VAL A 73 -4.96 2.76 -4.04
CA VAL A 73 -4.92 1.54 -3.25
C VAL A 73 -4.13 1.82 -1.98
N ASP A 74 -4.71 1.49 -0.83
CA ASP A 74 -3.99 1.40 0.44
C ASP A 74 -3.34 0.01 0.57
N LEU A 75 -2.08 -0.01 1.01
CA LEU A 75 -1.27 -1.20 1.17
C LEU A 75 -0.71 -1.30 2.59
N ALA A 76 -0.69 -2.52 3.13
CA ALA A 76 0.03 -2.82 4.35
C ALA A 76 0.79 -4.14 4.19
N TYR A 77 2.09 -4.19 4.47
CA TYR A 77 2.88 -5.42 4.30
C TYR A 77 4.03 -5.53 5.28
N THR A 78 4.46 -6.76 5.57
CA THR A 78 5.71 -7.02 6.31
C THR A 78 6.88 -7.13 5.35
N PRO A 79 8.09 -6.63 5.67
CA PRO A 79 9.25 -6.67 4.77
C PRO A 79 9.63 -8.08 4.26
N SER A 80 9.39 -9.13 5.06
CA SER A 80 9.65 -10.53 4.70
C SER A 80 8.61 -11.12 3.74
N GLY A 81 7.46 -10.47 3.57
CA GLY A 81 6.31 -11.01 2.86
C GLY A 81 5.49 -12.02 3.68
N SER A 82 5.58 -12.04 5.01
CA SER A 82 4.70 -12.87 5.85
C SER A 82 3.22 -12.45 5.78
N PHE A 83 2.97 -11.18 5.46
CA PHE A 83 1.66 -10.54 5.37
C PHE A 83 1.68 -9.45 4.29
N VAL A 84 0.61 -9.38 3.51
CA VAL A 84 0.26 -8.28 2.61
C VAL A 84 -1.26 -8.05 2.70
N ALA A 85 -1.69 -6.81 2.81
CA ALA A 85 -3.07 -6.39 2.69
C ALA A 85 -3.19 -5.28 1.66
N VAL A 86 -4.28 -5.31 0.90
CA VAL A 86 -4.58 -4.38 -0.19
C VAL A 86 -6.04 -3.96 -0.11
N GLN A 87 -6.29 -2.66 -0.16
CA GLN A 87 -7.62 -2.07 -0.08
C GLN A 87 -7.78 -1.04 -1.21
N PRO A 88 -8.61 -1.32 -2.23
CA PRO A 88 -8.94 -0.32 -3.25
C PRO A 88 -9.85 0.75 -2.62
N VAL A 89 -9.53 2.02 -2.86
CA VAL A 89 -10.24 3.18 -2.31
C VAL A 89 -10.49 4.19 -3.42
N GLN A 90 -11.68 4.77 -3.42
CA GLN A 90 -12.02 5.90 -4.26
C GLN A 90 -12.46 7.07 -3.38
N TYR A 91 -11.94 8.26 -3.65
CA TYR A 91 -12.45 9.48 -3.06
C TYR A 91 -13.82 9.82 -3.66
N GLN A 92 -14.85 9.80 -2.81
CA GLN A 92 -16.21 10.20 -3.13
C GLN A 92 -16.64 11.26 -2.11
N ASP A 93 -17.28 12.34 -2.56
CA ASP A 93 -17.72 13.44 -1.69
C ASP A 93 -16.61 13.95 -0.73
N TYR A 94 -15.39 14.10 -1.26
CA TYR A 94 -14.18 14.56 -0.52
C TYR A 94 -13.68 13.60 0.58
N GLY A 95 -14.21 12.39 0.67
CA GLY A 95 -13.79 11.36 1.62
C GLY A 95 -13.28 10.09 0.95
N PRO A 96 -12.30 9.38 1.54
CA PRO A 96 -11.88 8.08 1.04
C PRO A 96 -12.96 7.02 1.33
N VAL A 97 -13.44 6.35 0.28
CA VAL A 97 -14.44 5.28 0.38
C VAL A 97 -13.83 3.97 -0.09
N PRO A 98 -13.73 2.95 0.77
CA PRO A 98 -13.41 1.58 0.36
C PRO A 98 -14.46 1.07 -0.63
N VAL A 99 -14.03 0.67 -1.83
CA VAL A 99 -14.97 0.21 -2.88
C VAL A 99 -15.13 -1.31 -2.92
N ALA A 100 -14.22 -2.05 -2.30
CA ALA A 100 -14.30 -3.50 -2.11
C ALA A 100 -13.78 -3.91 -0.72
N PRO A 101 -13.98 -5.16 -0.27
CA PRO A 101 -13.34 -5.64 0.95
C PRO A 101 -11.82 -5.65 0.85
N THR A 102 -11.13 -5.46 1.98
CA THR A 102 -9.67 -5.60 2.05
C THR A 102 -9.28 -7.04 1.72
N VAL A 103 -8.38 -7.23 0.76
CA VAL A 103 -7.77 -8.53 0.50
C VAL A 103 -6.55 -8.68 1.39
N ILE A 104 -6.54 -9.75 2.18
CA ILE A 104 -5.46 -10.10 3.10
C ILE A 104 -4.81 -11.39 2.63
N LEU A 105 -3.51 -11.34 2.39
CA LEU A 105 -2.67 -12.46 2.01
C LEU A 105 -1.69 -12.75 3.15
N GLU A 106 -1.50 -14.04 3.44
CA GLU A 106 -0.57 -14.50 4.48
C GLU A 106 0.28 -15.66 3.97
N GLY A 107 1.45 -15.86 4.60
CA GLY A 107 2.32 -16.99 4.33
C GLY A 107 2.88 -17.00 2.89
N ALA A 108 2.75 -18.14 2.20
CA ALA A 108 3.35 -18.33 0.88
C ALA A 108 2.80 -17.36 -0.18
N SER A 109 1.50 -17.06 -0.14
CA SER A 109 0.85 -16.15 -1.10
C SER A 109 1.35 -14.72 -0.93
N ALA A 110 1.45 -14.23 0.31
CA ALA A 110 2.03 -12.92 0.59
C ALA A 110 3.51 -12.84 0.19
N LYS A 111 4.26 -13.92 0.43
CA LYS A 111 5.69 -13.98 0.12
C LYS A 111 5.96 -13.97 -1.38
N ALA A 112 5.09 -14.59 -2.18
CA ALA A 112 5.20 -14.58 -3.64
C ALA A 112 5.01 -13.16 -4.22
N LEU A 113 4.21 -12.31 -3.57
CA LEU A 113 3.81 -11.01 -4.09
C LEU A 113 4.48 -9.82 -3.40
N ILE A 114 5.40 -10.06 -2.45
CA ILE A 114 6.05 -8.99 -1.68
C ILE A 114 6.85 -8.02 -2.55
N ALA A 115 7.43 -8.49 -3.66
CA ALA A 115 8.13 -7.61 -4.60
C ALA A 115 7.16 -6.61 -5.24
N SER A 116 6.00 -7.08 -5.69
CA SER A 116 4.95 -6.24 -6.26
C SER A 116 4.36 -5.29 -5.21
N ALA A 117 4.16 -5.75 -3.98
CA ALA A 117 3.70 -4.90 -2.89
C ALA A 117 4.68 -3.76 -2.57
N LYS A 118 6.00 -4.03 -2.58
CA LYS A 118 7.03 -3.00 -2.43
C LYS A 118 7.02 -2.02 -3.61
N ALA A 119 6.96 -2.53 -4.84
CA ALA A 119 6.88 -1.69 -6.03
C ALA A 119 5.65 -0.78 -6.06
N LEU A 120 4.52 -1.22 -5.49
CA LEU A 120 3.33 -0.37 -5.31
C LEU A 120 3.52 0.71 -4.23
N GLY A 121 4.39 0.49 -3.25
CA GLY A 121 4.72 1.47 -2.20
C GLY A 121 5.79 2.50 -2.57
N ASP A 122 6.64 2.18 -3.55
CA ASP A 122 7.84 2.93 -4.00
C ASP A 122 7.64 3.93 -5.14
#